data_AF-A0A2R6BJB9-F1
#
_entry.id   AF-A0A2R6BJB9-F1
#
_cell.length_a   1.000
_cell.length_b   1.000
_cell.length_c   1.000
_cell.angle_alpha   90.00
_cell.angle_beta   90.00
_cell.angle_gamma   90.00
#
_symmetry.space_group_name_H-M   'P 1'
#
loop_
_entity.id
_entity.type
_entity.pdbx_description
1 polymer ?
#
loop_
_entity_poly.entity_id
_entity_poly.type
_entity_poly.pdbx_seq_one_letter_code
_entity_poly.pdbx_strand_id
1 'polypeptide(L)'
;MHFTGEVGVTGSKVVRVKDHLPVLAVRAACDELFNHTESLPADNVVADFDTFTIASRSFIHQYLLRKERSNKKISEINLHPVIARMLSVVKKQIEESKPSSANSHG
;
A
#
# COMPACT_ATOMS: atom_id res chain seq x y z
N MET A 1 21.31 -17.11 33.14
CA MET A 1 20.26 -17.11 32.11
C MET A 1 19.90 -15.66 31.83
N HIS A 2 20.50 -15.06 30.81
CA HIS A 2 20.20 -13.68 30.42
C HIS A 2 18.96 -13.70 29.54
N PHE A 3 17.83 -13.26 30.08
CA PHE A 3 16.67 -12.90 29.26
C PHE A 3 16.95 -11.51 28.68
N THR A 4 17.52 -11.46 27.48
CA THR A 4 17.47 -10.26 26.64
C THR A 4 16.05 -10.17 26.09
N GLY A 5 15.17 -9.51 26.84
CA GLY A 5 13.90 -9.05 26.31
C GLY A 5 14.16 -7.96 25.29
N GLU A 6 14.36 -8.34 24.03
CA GLU A 6 14.07 -7.44 22.92
C GLU A 6 12.57 -7.23 22.93
N VAL A 7 12.13 -6.19 23.62
CA VAL A 7 10.77 -5.68 23.55
C VAL A 7 10.55 -5.30 22.10
N GLY A 8 9.85 -6.17 21.36
CA GLY A 8 9.46 -5.92 19.99
C GLY A 8 8.85 -4.53 19.90
N VAL A 9 9.54 -3.64 19.20
CA VAL A 9 9.01 -2.31 18.90
C VAL A 9 7.90 -2.54 17.88
N THR A 10 6.72 -2.90 18.34
CA THR A 10 5.48 -2.84 17.56
C THR A 10 5.02 -1.38 17.43
N GLY A 11 5.97 -0.49 17.13
CA GLY A 11 5.71 0.89 16.79
C GLY A 11 5.32 0.96 15.33
N SER A 12 4.14 1.47 15.03
CA SER A 12 3.78 1.83 13.66
C SER A 12 4.80 2.82 13.10
N LYS A 13 5.35 2.54 11.92
CA LYS A 13 6.25 3.46 11.23
C LYS A 13 5.46 4.28 10.22
N VAL A 14 5.52 5.61 10.35
CA VAL A 14 4.95 6.52 9.35
C VAL A 14 5.93 6.69 8.21
N VAL A 15 5.48 6.44 6.99
CA VAL A 15 6.20 6.69 5.73
C VAL A 15 5.49 7.85 5.03
N ARG A 16 6.18 8.99 4.93
CA ARG A 16 5.69 10.15 4.19
C ARG A 16 5.91 9.95 2.72
N VAL A 17 4.85 9.72 1.96
CA VAL A 17 4.97 9.35 0.54
C VAL A 17 5.65 10.46 -0.26
N LYS A 18 5.43 11.73 0.10
CA LYS A 18 6.04 12.91 -0.55
C LYS A 18 7.57 12.98 -0.41
N ASP A 19 8.13 12.35 0.62
CA ASP A 19 9.59 12.34 0.84
C ASP A 19 10.27 11.33 -0.12
N HIS A 20 9.49 10.42 -0.72
CA HIS A 20 9.99 9.40 -1.65
C HIS A 20 9.59 9.68 -3.09
N LEU A 21 8.38 10.22 -3.30
CA LEU A 21 7.79 10.38 -4.62
C LEU A 21 7.32 11.81 -4.84
N PRO A 22 7.67 12.46 -5.97
CA PRO A 22 7.13 13.77 -6.31
C PRO A 22 5.68 13.67 -6.83
N VAL A 23 5.30 12.54 -7.45
CA VAL A 23 3.98 12.32 -8.04
C VAL A 23 3.53 10.85 -7.97
N LEU A 24 2.22 10.63 -7.87
CA LEU A 24 1.59 9.31 -7.83
C LEU A 24 1.18 8.84 -9.24
N ALA A 25 2.14 8.73 -10.17
CA ALA A 25 1.86 8.63 -11.61
C ALA A 25 2.16 7.27 -12.25
N VAL A 26 3.24 6.60 -11.87
CA VAL A 26 3.75 5.41 -12.59
C VAL A 26 3.96 4.21 -11.69
N ARG A 27 3.94 3.01 -12.26
CA ARG A 27 4.11 1.75 -11.50
C ARG A 27 5.49 1.66 -10.84
N ALA A 28 6.55 2.03 -11.55
CA ALA A 28 7.92 1.99 -11.04
C ALA A 28 8.09 2.80 -9.73
N ALA A 29 7.52 4.00 -9.68
CA ALA A 29 7.49 4.83 -8.48
C ALA A 29 6.80 4.12 -7.30
N CYS A 30 5.68 3.44 -7.56
CA CYS A 30 5.03 2.63 -6.54
C CYS A 30 5.93 1.48 -6.06
N ASP A 31 6.62 0.80 -6.98
CA ASP A 31 7.51 -0.30 -6.61
C ASP A 31 8.67 0.17 -5.73
N GLU A 32 9.25 1.33 -6.04
CA GLU A 32 10.29 1.98 -5.21
C GLU A 32 9.80 2.31 -3.80
N LEU A 33 8.61 2.91 -3.68
CA LEU A 33 7.99 3.21 -2.38
C LEU A 33 7.80 1.93 -1.55
N PHE A 34 7.34 0.85 -2.17
CA PHE A 34 7.16 -0.41 -1.47
C PHE A 34 8.49 -1.09 -1.14
N ASN A 35 9.50 -1.03 -2.00
CA ASN A 35 10.83 -1.57 -1.68
C ASN A 35 11.41 -0.88 -0.44
N HIS A 36 11.23 0.44 -0.32
CA HIS A 36 11.58 1.14 0.91
C HIS A 36 10.73 0.67 2.09
N THR A 37 9.41 0.60 1.92
CA THR A 37 8.47 0.17 2.96
C THR A 37 8.82 -1.23 3.50
N GLU A 38 9.14 -2.17 2.62
CA GLU A 38 9.52 -3.55 2.97
C GLU A 38 10.85 -3.62 3.72
N SER A 39 11.79 -2.70 3.43
CA SER A 39 13.09 -2.65 4.12
C SER A 39 13.01 -2.20 5.58
N LEU A 40 11.87 -1.62 6.00
CA LEU A 40 11.70 -1.13 7.36
C LEU A 40 11.52 -2.30 8.33
N PRO A 41 12.13 -2.28 9.53
CA PRO A 41 11.98 -3.33 10.55
C PRO A 41 10.62 -3.30 11.27
N ALA A 42 9.62 -2.59 10.72
CA ALA A 42 8.30 -2.42 11.33
C ALA A 42 7.23 -3.22 10.56
N ASP A 43 6.40 -3.97 11.28
CA ASP A 43 5.29 -4.73 10.70
C ASP A 43 4.09 -3.85 10.35
N ASN A 44 3.90 -2.77 11.11
CA ASN A 44 2.82 -1.82 10.90
C ASN A 44 3.37 -0.57 10.23
N VAL A 45 2.85 -0.24 9.05
CA VAL A 45 3.26 0.93 8.28
C VAL A 45 2.06 1.83 8.03
N VAL A 46 2.24 3.12 8.25
CA VAL A 46 1.26 4.15 7.96
C VAL A 46 1.77 4.99 6.80
N ALA A 47 1.19 4.83 5.62
CA ALA A 47 1.51 5.61 4.44
C ALA A 47 0.77 6.95 4.50
N ASP A 48 1.53 8.04 4.61
CA ASP A 48 1.01 9.40 4.68
C ASP A 48 1.01 10.04 3.28
N PHE A 49 -0.20 10.24 2.76
CA PHE A 49 -0.47 10.81 1.44
C PHE A 49 -0.74 12.32 1.48
N ASP A 50 -0.35 12.99 2.56
CA ASP A 50 -0.41 14.44 2.67
C ASP A 50 0.18 15.12 1.42
N THR A 51 -0.41 16.25 1.02
CA THR A 51 -0.11 17.05 -0.19
C THR A 51 -0.51 16.45 -1.55
N PHE A 52 -0.84 15.16 -1.67
CA PHE A 52 -1.27 14.59 -2.94
C PHE A 52 -2.77 14.80 -3.17
N THR A 53 -3.13 15.43 -4.29
CA THR A 53 -4.54 15.66 -4.65
C THR A 53 -5.06 14.68 -5.70
N ILE A 54 -4.16 14.08 -6.49
CA ILE A 54 -4.45 13.16 -7.58
C ILE A 54 -3.45 11.99 -7.63
N ALA A 55 -3.94 10.84 -8.10
CA ALA A 55 -3.12 9.68 -8.43
C ALA A 55 -3.59 9.09 -9.75
N SER A 56 -2.66 8.53 -10.52
CA SER A 56 -3.00 7.83 -11.76
C SER A 56 -3.60 6.46 -11.43
N ARG A 57 -4.44 5.95 -12.34
CA ARG A 57 -4.97 4.59 -12.26
C ARG A 57 -3.86 3.53 -12.21
N SER A 58 -2.77 3.73 -12.98
CA SER A 58 -1.64 2.80 -13.03
C SER A 58 -0.92 2.71 -11.68
N PHE A 59 -0.70 3.85 -11.01
CA PHE A 59 -0.11 3.89 -9.68
C PHE A 59 -1.02 3.20 -8.67
N ILE A 60 -2.30 3.57 -8.62
CA ILE A 60 -3.27 2.98 -7.69
C ILE A 60 -3.40 1.48 -7.86
N HIS A 61 -3.45 0.99 -9.10
CA HIS A 61 -3.51 -0.43 -9.38
C HIS A 61 -2.27 -1.16 -8.84
N GLN A 62 -1.07 -0.63 -9.09
CA GLN A 62 0.16 -1.23 -8.57
C GLN A 62 0.21 -1.17 -7.04
N TYR A 63 -0.22 -0.06 -6.45
CA TYR A 63 -0.28 0.13 -5.01
C TYR A 63 -1.14 -0.94 -4.34
N LEU A 64 -2.36 -1.17 -4.85
CA LEU A 64 -3.27 -2.18 -4.31
C LEU A 64 -2.69 -3.60 -4.45
N LEU A 65 -2.08 -3.94 -5.58
CA LEU A 65 -1.43 -5.25 -5.78
C LEU A 65 -0.24 -5.46 -4.85
N ARG A 66 0.61 -4.45 -4.68
CA ARG A 66 1.77 -4.52 -3.79
C ARG A 66 1.32 -4.58 -2.33
N LYS A 67 0.29 -3.82 -1.95
CA LYS A 67 -0.32 -3.87 -0.62
C LYS A 67 -0.88 -5.24 -0.28
N GLU A 68 -1.60 -5.87 -1.21
CA GLU A 68 -2.17 -7.23 -1.01
C GLU A 68 -1.07 -8.30 -0.86
N ARG A 69 0.07 -8.13 -1.53
CA ARG A 69 1.21 -9.07 -1.50
C ARG A 69 2.21 -8.82 -0.36
N SER A 70 2.12 -7.66 0.30
CA SER A 70 3.01 -7.29 1.39
C SER A 70 2.71 -8.12 2.63
N ASN A 71 3.75 -8.51 3.36
CA ASN A 71 3.60 -9.12 4.68
C ASN A 71 3.36 -8.08 5.79
N LYS A 72 3.42 -6.78 5.45
CA LYS A 72 3.23 -5.67 6.39
C LYS A 72 1.79 -5.22 6.43
N LYS A 73 1.35 -4.79 7.60
CA LYS A 73 0.05 -4.14 7.80
C LYS A 73 0.15 -2.67 7.42
N ILE A 74 -0.23 -2.37 6.18
CA ILE A 74 -0.18 -1.01 5.63
C ILE A 74 -1.56 -0.33 5.77
N SER A 75 -1.57 0.88 6.31
CA SER A 75 -2.74 1.75 6.41
C SER A 75 -2.44 3.13 5.84
N GLU A 76 -3.44 3.80 5.31
CA GLU A 76 -3.31 5.12 4.68
C GLU A 76 -3.87 6.22 5.58
N ILE A 77 -3.17 7.36 5.64
CA ILE A 77 -3.67 8.60 6.28
C ILE A 77 -3.56 9.78 5.31
N ASN A 78 -4.29 10.86 5.60
CA ASN A 78 -4.31 12.10 4.83
C ASN A 78 -4.62 11.91 3.34
N LEU A 79 -5.43 10.89 3.02
CA LEU A 79 -5.88 10.66 1.65
C LEU A 79 -6.83 11.76 1.19
N HIS A 80 -6.47 12.43 0.10
CA HIS A 80 -7.38 13.34 -0.57
C HIS A 80 -8.61 12.57 -1.12
N PRO A 81 -9.84 13.10 -1.03
CA PRO A 81 -11.07 12.39 -1.43
C PRO A 81 -11.06 11.84 -2.87
N VAL A 82 -10.39 12.53 -3.78
CA VAL A 82 -10.23 12.08 -5.18
C VAL A 82 -9.41 10.79 -5.26
N ILE A 83 -8.33 10.70 -4.49
CA ILE A 83 -7.46 9.52 -4.43
C ILE A 83 -8.20 8.37 -3.76
N ALA A 84 -8.91 8.63 -2.66
CA ALA A 84 -9.74 7.63 -1.98
C ALA A 84 -10.80 7.04 -2.92
N ARG A 85 -11.45 7.87 -3.75
CA ARG A 85 -12.38 7.40 -4.78
C ARG A 85 -11.69 6.53 -5.84
N MET A 86 -10.53 6.96 -6.33
CA MET A 86 -9.76 6.18 -7.32
C MET A 86 -9.36 4.81 -6.75
N LEU A 87 -8.89 4.76 -5.49
CA LEU A 87 -8.61 3.51 -4.78
C LEU A 87 -9.82 2.59 -4.75
N SER A 88 -10.99 3.11 -4.37
CA SER A 88 -12.22 2.32 -4.32
C SER A 88 -12.64 1.77 -5.69
N VAL A 89 -12.57 2.59 -6.74
CA VAL A 89 -12.93 2.18 -8.10
C VAL A 89 -11.99 1.09 -8.62
N VAL A 90 -10.68 1.28 -8.47
CA VAL A 90 -9.69 0.33 -8.96
C VAL A 90 -9.72 -0.97 -8.14
N LYS A 91 -9.93 -0.89 -6.83
CA LYS A 91 -10.09 -2.08 -5.97
C LYS A 91 -11.25 -2.94 -6.44
N LYS A 92 -12.42 -2.33 -6.66
CA LYS A 92 -13.60 -3.01 -7.18
C LYS A 92 -13.31 -3.69 -8.53
N GLN A 93 -12.64 -3.00 -9.44
CA GLN A 93 -12.25 -3.56 -10.74
C GLN A 93 -11.31 -4.77 -10.61
N ILE A 94 -10.35 -4.73 -9.69
CA ILE A 94 -9.43 -5.86 -9.43
C ILE A 94 -10.23 -7.05 -8.89
N GLU A 95 -11.15 -6.82 -7.96
CA GLU A 95 -12.00 -7.87 -7.37
C GLU A 95 -12.93 -8.50 -8.40
N GLU A 96 -13.57 -7.71 -9.27
CA GLU A 96 -14.45 -8.18 -10.34
C GLU A 96 -13.71 -8.91 -11.47
N SER A 97 -12.41 -8.61 -11.65
CA SER A 97 -11.57 -9.26 -12.67
C SER A 97 -10.98 -10.59 -12.21
N LYS A 98 -11.07 -10.95 -10.91
CA LYS A 98 -10.67 -12.27 -10.44
C LYS A 98 -11.69 -13.29 -10.97
N PRO A 99 -11.29 -14.29 -11.77
CA PRO A 99 -12.23 -15.29 -12.28
C PRO A 99 -12.85 -15.99 -11.07
N SER A 100 -14.18 -15.94 -10.97
CA SER A 100 -14.93 -16.76 -10.05
C SER A 100 -14.58 -18.22 -10.32
N SER A 101 -13.84 -18.88 -9.43
CA SER A 101 -13.73 -20.35 -9.41
C SER A 101 -15.07 -20.96 -8.98
N ALA A 102 -16.11 -20.72 -9.77
CA ALA A 102 -17.46 -21.22 -9.60
C ALA A 102 -18.11 -21.40 -10.97
N ASN A 103 -17.50 -22.24 -11.82
CA ASN A 103 -18.28 -23.12 -12.71
C ASN A 103 -17.38 -24.25 -13.25
N SER A 104 -17.31 -25.34 -12.49
CA SER A 104 -16.92 -26.65 -13.02
C SER A 104 -18.09 -27.60 -12.82
N HIS A 105 -19.09 -27.53 -13.71
CA HIS A 105 -20.03 -28.61 -14.01
C HIS A 105 -20.37 -28.50 -15.50
N GLY A 106 -19.93 -29.49 -16.25
CA GLY A 106 -20.14 -29.69 -17.68
C GLY A 106 -19.52 -31.01 -18.06
#